data_AF-A0A2L2ZBY0-F1
#
_entry.id   AF-A0A2L2ZBY0-F1
#
_cell.length_a   1.000
_cell.length_b   1.000
_cell.length_c   1.000
_cell.angle_alpha   90.00
_cell.angle_beta   90.00
_cell.angle_gamma   90.00
#
_symmetry.space_group_name_H-M   'P 1'
#
loop_
_entity.id
_entity.type
_entity.pdbx_description
1 polymer ?
#
loop_
_entity_poly.entity_id
_entity_poly.type
_entity_poly.pdbx_seq_one_letter_code
_entity_poly.pdbx_strand_id
1 'polypeptide(L)' 'GEVVPIAGEVEPELSDEACVYGALVVGVRDYVNKHGFPGVVMGLSGGIDSALTLAIAVDALGADRVHAVMMP' A
#
# COMPACT_ATOMS: atom_id res chain seq x y z
N GLY A 1 17.20 -41.51 2.91
CA GLY A 1 16.38 -41.27 1.71
C GLY A 1 16.80 -39.95 1.14
N GLU A 2 17.15 -39.90 -0.13
CA GLU A 2 17.61 -38.69 -0.80
C GLU A 2 16.40 -37.79 -1.09
N VAL A 3 16.46 -36.51 -0.69
CA VAL A 3 15.39 -35.54 -0.94
C VAL A 3 15.70 -34.83 -2.23
N VAL A 4 14.85 -35.02 -3.25
CA VAL A 4 14.96 -34.33 -4.54
C VAL A 4 14.03 -33.12 -4.52
N PRO A 5 14.54 -31.88 -4.62
CA PRO A 5 13.70 -30.70 -4.71
C PRO A 5 12.92 -30.70 -6.04
N ILE A 6 11.65 -30.34 -5.97
CA ILE A 6 10.78 -30.16 -7.14
C ILE A 6 10.82 -28.67 -7.48
N ALA A 7 11.09 -28.34 -8.75
CA ALA A 7 11.00 -26.98 -9.23
C ALA A 7 9.54 -26.50 -9.13
N GLY A 8 9.29 -25.45 -8.34
CA GLY A 8 8.00 -24.79 -8.26
C GLY A 8 7.80 -23.77 -9.37
N GLU A 9 6.57 -23.31 -9.54
CA GLU A 9 6.29 -22.12 -10.34
C GLU A 9 6.97 -20.90 -9.70
N VAL A 10 7.61 -20.09 -10.53
CA VAL A 10 8.33 -18.88 -10.11
C VAL A 10 7.61 -17.68 -10.70
N GLU A 11 7.13 -16.81 -9.83
CA GLU A 11 6.58 -15.52 -10.25
C GLU A 11 7.71 -14.62 -10.77
N PRO A 12 7.47 -13.84 -11.84
CA PRO A 12 8.46 -12.89 -12.32
C PRO A 12 8.77 -11.85 -11.24
N GLU A 13 10.02 -11.42 -11.20
CA GLU A 13 10.44 -10.34 -10.31
C GLU A 13 9.68 -9.05 -10.67
N LEU A 14 9.21 -8.36 -9.64
CA LEU A 14 8.63 -7.04 -9.78
C LEU A 14 9.73 -6.02 -10.10
N SER A 15 9.36 -4.92 -10.78
CA SER A 15 10.25 -3.76 -10.83
C SER A 15 10.46 -3.18 -9.42
N ASP A 16 11.53 -2.42 -9.24
CA ASP A 16 11.84 -1.76 -7.98
C ASP A 16 10.68 -0.88 -7.51
N GLU A 17 10.06 -0.11 -8.42
CA GLU A 17 8.93 0.77 -8.12
C GLU A 17 7.71 -0.03 -7.68
N ALA A 18 7.40 -1.14 -8.37
CA ALA A 18 6.27 -2.00 -8.03
C ALA A 18 6.48 -2.69 -6.67
N CYS A 19 7.71 -3.12 -6.38
CA CYS A 19 8.08 -3.72 -5.09
C CYS A 19 7.92 -2.70 -3.95
N VAL A 20 8.47 -1.49 -4.11
CA VAL A 20 8.35 -0.41 -3.11
C VAL A 20 6.90 0.00 -2.92
N TYR A 21 6.15 0.21 -4.01
CA TYR A 21 4.74 0.59 -3.93
C TYR A 21 3.92 -0.48 -3.19
N GLY A 22 4.11 -1.75 -3.54
CA GLY A 22 3.46 -2.87 -2.87
C GLY A 22 3.78 -2.93 -1.36
N ALA A 23 5.04 -2.70 -0.99
CA ALA A 23 5.45 -2.64 0.41
C ALA A 23 4.77 -1.49 1.17
N LEU A 24 4.65 -0.30 0.55
CA LEU A 24 3.97 0.85 1.13
C LEU A 24 2.47 0.59 1.32
N VAL A 25 1.81 0.01 0.32
CA VAL A 25 0.38 -0.37 0.40
C VAL A 25 0.13 -1.38 1.51
N VAL A 26 0.95 -2.43 1.60
CA VAL A 26 0.86 -3.44 2.67
C VAL A 26 1.10 -2.82 4.04
N GLY A 27 2.13 -1.97 4.17
CA GLY A 27 2.44 -1.29 5.42
C GLY A 27 1.28 -0.44 5.94
N VAL A 28 0.68 0.40 5.08
CA VAL A 28 -0.48 1.23 5.44
C VAL A 28 -1.69 0.37 5.80
N ARG A 29 -2.01 -0.63 4.98
CA ARG A 29 -3.15 -1.53 5.20
C ARG A 29 -3.05 -2.23 6.54
N ASP A 30 -1.89 -2.81 6.82
CA ASP A 30 -1.64 -3.55 8.05
C ASP A 30 -1.65 -2.64 9.26
N TYR A 31 -1.00 -1.48 9.18
CA TYR A 31 -0.97 -0.54 10.28
C TYR A 31 -2.39 -0.13 10.69
N VAL A 32 -3.20 0.29 9.73
CA VAL A 32 -4.58 0.74 9.98
C VAL A 32 -5.46 -0.40 10.50
N ASN A 33 -5.43 -1.56 9.85
CA ASN A 33 -6.33 -2.66 10.19
C ASN A 33 -5.92 -3.38 11.48
N LYS A 34 -4.63 -3.62 11.72
CA LYS A 34 -4.16 -4.30 12.94
C LYS A 34 -4.40 -3.47 14.20
N HIS A 35 -4.47 -2.15 14.07
CA HIS A 35 -4.78 -1.23 15.17
C HIS A 35 -6.26 -0.88 15.27
N GLY A 36 -7.12 -1.42 14.40
CA GLY A 36 -8.57 -1.22 14.45
C GLY A 36 -9.04 0.18 14.06
N PHE A 37 -8.23 0.94 13.31
CA PHE A 37 -8.63 2.27 12.85
C PHE A 37 -9.70 2.16 11.74
N PRO A 38 -10.77 2.98 11.79
CA PRO A 38 -11.84 2.92 10.79
C PRO A 38 -11.40 3.44 9.42
N GLY A 39 -10.32 4.23 9.34
CA GLY A 39 -9.81 4.84 8.12
C GLY A 39 -8.71 5.85 8.41
N VAL A 40 -8.41 6.73 7.45
CA VAL A 40 -7.39 7.78 7.56
C VAL A 40 -7.93 9.13 7.14
N VAL A 41 -7.40 10.19 7.75
CA VAL A 41 -7.56 11.59 7.32
C VAL A 41 -6.21 12.11 6.87
N MET A 42 -6.19 12.86 5.77
CA MET A 42 -4.96 13.46 5.27
C MET A 42 -5.20 14.84 4.64
N GLY A 43 -4.22 15.73 4.82
CA GLY A 43 -4.18 17.03 4.16
C GLY A 43 -3.67 16.91 2.73
N LEU A 44 -4.31 17.62 1.79
CA LEU A 44 -3.86 17.77 0.42
C LEU A 44 -3.32 19.17 0.18
N SER A 45 -2.06 19.25 -0.23
CA SER A 45 -1.41 20.51 -0.64
C SER A 45 -1.56 20.78 -2.14
N GLY A 46 -1.94 19.77 -2.93
CA GLY A 46 -1.87 19.79 -4.39
C GLY A 46 -0.50 19.38 -4.96
N GLY A 47 0.48 19.08 -4.09
CA GLY A 47 1.80 18.56 -4.48
C GLY A 47 1.82 17.05 -4.70
N ILE A 48 2.84 16.58 -5.44
CA ILE A 48 2.99 15.17 -5.85
C ILE A 48 3.07 14.21 -4.66
N ASP A 49 3.71 14.60 -3.56
CA ASP A 49 3.86 13.74 -2.39
C ASP A 49 2.50 13.42 -1.75
N SER A 50 1.63 14.43 -1.62
CA SER A 50 0.29 14.25 -1.08
C SER A 50 -0.60 13.43 -2.03
N ALA A 51 -0.41 13.58 -3.34
CA ALA A 51 -1.12 12.80 -4.35
C ALA A 51 -0.70 11.31 -4.32
N LEU A 52 0.60 11.02 -4.21
CA LEU A 52 1.10 9.65 -4.08
C LEU A 52 0.63 9.00 -2.78
N THR A 53 0.69 9.75 -1.67
CA THR A 53 0.18 9.27 -0.37
C THR A 53 -1.30 8.93 -0.44
N LEU A 54 -2.09 9.76 -1.15
CA LEU A 54 -3.51 9.52 -1.35
C LEU A 54 -3.76 8.24 -2.16
N ALA A 55 -3.01 8.04 -3.25
CA ALA A 55 -3.10 6.83 -4.05
C ALA A 55 -2.82 5.57 -3.21
N ILE A 56 -1.72 5.57 -2.44
CA ILE A 56 -1.37 4.45 -1.55
C ILE A 56 -2.47 4.20 -0.51
N ALA A 57 -3.03 5.25 0.10
CA ALA A 57 -4.08 5.13 1.10
C ALA A 57 -5.36 4.50 0.53
N VAL A 58 -5.74 4.89 -0.68
CA VAL A 58 -6.90 4.33 -1.38
C VAL A 58 -6.67 2.86 -1.75
N ASP A 59 -5.51 2.51 -2.30
CA ASP A 59 -5.18 1.11 -2.64
C ASP A 59 -5.04 0.21 -1.40
N ALA A 60 -4.61 0.79 -0.27
CA ALA A 60 -4.49 0.08 0.99
C ALA A 60 -5.84 -0.20 1.65
N LEU A 61 -6.76 0.77 1.65
CA LEU A 61 -7.94 0.78 2.53
C LEU A 61 -9.29 0.84 1.81
N GLY A 62 -9.30 1.20 0.53
CA GLY A 62 -10.49 1.58 -0.22
C GLY A 62 -10.85 3.05 -0.02
N ALA A 63 -11.41 3.69 -1.06
CA ALA A 63 -11.72 5.12 -1.06
C ALA A 63 -12.70 5.53 0.06
N ASP A 64 -13.62 4.65 0.45
CA ASP A 64 -14.63 4.91 1.50
C ASP A 64 -14.02 5.17 2.89
N ARG A 65 -12.77 4.74 3.10
CA ARG A 65 -12.04 4.86 4.37
C ARG A 65 -10.95 5.94 4.34
N VAL A 66 -10.92 6.76 3.29
CA VAL A 66 -9.94 7.83 3.12
C VAL A 66 -10.67 9.17 3.06
N HIS A 67 -10.30 10.09 3.95
CA HIS A 67 -10.83 11.45 3.97
C HIS A 67 -9.72 12.46 3.69
N ALA A 68 -9.82 13.13 2.55
CA ALA A 68 -8.85 14.12 2.11
C ALA A 68 -9.37 15.54 2.35
N VAL A 69 -8.57 16.39 2.99
CA VAL A 69 -8.90 17.79 3.26
C VAL A 69 -7.91 18.69 2.53
N MET A 70 -8.40 19.52 1.63
CA MET A 70 -7.61 20.61 1.06
C MET A 70 -7.77 21.85 1.94
N MET A 71 -6.67 22.34 2.50
CA MET A 71 -6.67 23.58 3.29
C MET A 71 -6.00 24.68 2.45
N PRO A 72 -6.75 25.72 2.06
CA PRO A 72 -6.21 26.85 1.31
C PRO A 72 -5.28 27.73 2.16
#